data_AF-A0A7I7Q2L8-F1
#
_entry.id   AF-A0A7I7Q2L8-F1
#
_cell.length_a   1.000
_cell.length_b   1.000
_cell.length_c   1.000
_cell.angle_alpha   90.00
_cell.angle_beta   90.00
_cell.angle_gamma   90.00
#
_symmetry.space_group_name_H-M   'P 1'
#
loop_
_entity.id
_entity.type
_entity.pdbx_description
1 polymer ?
#
loop_
_entity_poly.entity_id
_entity_poly.type
_entity_poly.pdbx_seq_one_letter_code
_entity_poly.pdbx_strand_id
1 'polypeptide(L)' 'MVAAVTNLMPVSMIQPEDVSDAVLWLVSDQAKYVTGVALPVDAGFAVK' A
#
# COMPACT_ATOMS: atom_id res chain seq x y z
N MET A 1 13.03 -16.64 16.84
CA MET A 1 12.12 -17.08 15.77
C MET A 1 11.46 -15.84 15.21
N VAL A 2 11.95 -15.29 14.10
CA VAL A 2 11.29 -14.14 13.44
C VAL A 2 10.41 -14.74 12.37
N ALA A 3 9.09 -14.64 12.52
CA ALA A 3 8.18 -14.97 11.44
C ALA A 3 8.47 -13.97 10.32
N ALA A 4 9.10 -14.41 9.24
CA ALA A 4 9.20 -13.62 8.03
C ALA A 4 7.78 -13.51 7.46
N VAL A 5 7.05 -12.48 7.88
CA VAL A 5 5.86 -12.02 7.17
C VAL A 5 6.36 -11.68 5.77
N THR A 6 6.20 -12.63 4.85
CA THR A 6 6.73 -12.47 3.50
C THR A 6 5.60 -11.88 2.68
N ASN A 7 5.69 -10.59 2.45
CA ASN A 7 4.95 -9.90 1.42
C ASN A 7 5.21 -10.55 0.04
N LEU A 8 4.35 -10.30 -0.94
CA LEU A 8 4.64 -10.71 -2.32
C LEU A 8 5.83 -9.96 -2.88
N MET A 9 5.98 -8.69 -2.50
CA MET A 9 7.15 -7.88 -2.84
C MET A 9 8.32 -8.16 -1.87
N PRO A 10 9.58 -7.99 -2.31
CA PRO A 10 10.76 -8.21 -1.48
C PRO A 10 11.00 -7.06 -0.48
N VAL A 11 9.98 -6.76 0.32
CA VAL A 11 9.96 -5.72 1.36
C VAL A 11 9.46 -6.37 2.65
N SER A 12 10.19 -6.22 3.75
CA SER A 12 9.83 -6.83 5.03
C SER A 12 8.69 -6.10 5.75
N MET A 13 8.69 -4.77 5.68
CA MET A 13 7.72 -3.91 6.34
C MET A 13 7.63 -2.57 5.60
N ILE A 14 6.42 -2.16 5.24
CA ILE A 14 6.19 -0.81 4.70
C ILE A 14 6.33 0.25 5.80
N GLN A 15 6.66 1.46 5.40
CA GLN A 15 6.79 2.59 6.31
C GLN A 15 5.52 3.47 6.28
N PRO A 16 5.27 4.29 7.31
CA PRO A 16 4.13 5.22 7.34
C PRO A 16 4.07 6.16 6.13
N GLU A 17 5.22 6.51 5.56
CA GLU A 17 5.35 7.37 4.39
C GLU A 17 4.76 6.72 3.14
N ASP A 18 4.88 5.40 2.97
CA ASP A 18 4.32 4.67 1.81
C ASP A 18 2.79 4.83 1.74
N VAL A 19 2.13 4.86 2.90
CA VAL A 19 0.68 5.10 3.02
C VAL A 19 0.36 6.57 2.77
N SER A 20 1.16 7.48 3.34
CA SER A 20 0.95 8.93 3.22
C SER A 20 1.12 9.41 1.78
N ASP A 21 2.06 8.84 1.03
CA ASP A 21 2.29 9.12 -0.38
C ASP A 21 1.13 8.62 -1.26
N ALA A 22 0.57 7.44 -0.95
CA ALA A 22 -0.63 6.96 -1.62
C ALA A 22 -1.84 7.87 -1.35
N VAL A 23 -1.97 8.38 -0.12
CA VAL A 23 -2.99 9.39 0.23
C VAL A 23 -2.76 10.67 -0.55
N LEU A 24 -1.52 11.18 -0.62
CA LEU A 24 -1.18 12.39 -1.38
C LEU A 24 -1.56 12.26 -2.85
N TRP A 25 -1.31 11.09 -3.46
CA TRP A 25 -1.77 10.80 -4.81
C TRP A 25 -3.29 10.77 -4.92
N LEU A 26 -3.98 10.07 -4.00
CA LEU A 26 -5.45 9.95 -3.99
C LEU A 26 -6.17 11.30 -3.90
N VAL A 27 -5.61 12.28 -3.18
CA VAL A 27 -6.20 13.62 -3.03
C VAL A 27 -5.82 14.58 -4.17
N SER A 28 -5.01 14.14 -5.12
CA SER A 28 -4.56 14.95 -6.25
C SER A 28 -5.51 14.86 -7.45
N ASP A 29 -5.36 15.79 -8.40
CA ASP A 29 -6.09 15.78 -9.68
C ASP A 29 -5.86 14.51 -10.51
N GLN A 30 -4.76 13.80 -10.26
CA GLN A 30 -4.43 12.55 -10.97
C GLN A 30 -5.41 11.42 -10.63
N ALA A 31 -6.03 11.46 -9.46
CA ALA A 31 -6.98 10.46 -8.98
C ALA A 31 -8.45 10.88 -9.12
N LYS A 32 -8.77 11.93 -9.89
CA LYS A 32 -10.12 12.54 -9.98
C LYS A 32 -11.28 11.63 -10.36
N TYR A 33 -11.00 10.43 -10.89
CA TYR A 33 -12.03 9.43 -11.23
C TYR A 33 -11.90 8.13 -10.42
N VAL A 34 -11.02 8.10 -9.42
CA VAL A 34 -10.84 6.97 -8.52
C VAL A 34 -11.80 7.15 -7.34
N THR A 35 -12.77 6.26 -7.23
CA THR A 35 -13.79 6.29 -6.18
C THR A 35 -14.27 4.90 -5.81
N GLY A 36 -14.76 4.71 -4.59
CA GLY A 36 -15.38 3.46 -4.11
C GLY A 36 -14.44 2.25 -4.01
N VAL A 37 -13.13 2.44 -4.19
CA VAL A 37 -12.14 1.36 -4.15
C VAL A 37 -11.43 1.32 -2.79
N ALA A 38 -11.21 0.12 -2.26
CA ALA A 38 -10.21 -0.11 -1.23
C ALA A 38 -8.86 -0.30 -1.94
N LEU A 39 -7.96 0.69 -1.83
CA LEU A 39 -6.63 0.65 -2.42
C LEU A 39 -5.64 -0.01 -1.42
N PRO A 40 -5.16 -1.23 -1.66
CA PRO A 40 -4.20 -1.88 -0.76
C PRO A 40 -2.83 -1.22 -0.88
N VAL A 41 -2.27 -0.82 0.27
CA VAL A 41 -0.88 -0.36 0.42
C VAL A 41 -0.25 -1.25 1.48
N ASP A 42 0.07 -2.49 1.09
CA ASP A 42 0.41 -3.57 2.04
C ASP A 42 1.52 -4.48 1.54
N ALA A 43 2.26 -4.05 0.51
CA ALA A 43 3.26 -4.84 -0.19
C ALA A 43 2.76 -6.20 -0.76
N GLY A 44 1.46 -6.35 -0.97
CA GLY A 44 0.83 -7.58 -1.46
C GLY A 44 0.59 -8.62 -0.35
N PHE A 45 0.54 -8.19 0.91
CA PHE A 45 0.26 -9.06 2.05
C PHE A 45 -1.12 -9.74 1.95
N ALA A 46 -2.17 -9.00 1.56
CA ALA A 46 -3.54 -9.50 1.56
C ALA A 46 -3.88 -10.48 0.42
N VAL A 47 -3.00 -10.60 -0.59
CA VAL A 47 -3.24 -11.39 -1.81
C VAL A 47 -2.25 -12.56 -1.95
N LYS A 48 -1.47 -12.84 -0.91
CA LYS A 48 -0.56 -13.98 -0.83
C LYS A 48 -1.27 -15.26 -0.39
#